data_AF-A0A8J5C488-F1
#
_entry.id   AF-A0A8J5C488-F1
#
_cell.length_a   1.000
_cell.length_b   1.000
_cell.length_c   1.000
_cell.angle_alpha   90.00
_cell.angle_beta   90.00
_cell.angle_gamma   90.00
#
_symmetry.space_group_name_H-M   'P 1'
#
loop_
_entity.id
_entity.type
_entity.pdbx_description
1 polymer ?
#
loop_
_entity_poly.entity_id
_entity_poly.type
_entity_poly.pdbx_seq_one_letter_code
_entity_poly.pdbx_strand_id
1 'polypeptide(L)'
;MEHDEEQEHGHVKKEDSAWKNSGGSKYKIKKKRSREDAEREGKHGICYLSRVPPRMDPSHIRQILSQYGEIQRIYLVPEDDAVKAQRKQSGGFRGKGFSEGAVDVCNMSVMDVDAWWVEFTKKSVAKEVASMLNGEQIGGKRRSAFFYDIWNIKYLSKFKWDDLVGEVAIKKHEREEKFQLAISAAKRERDFYLSKLEQSKALRSIKEKKDKACLPLSL
;
A
#
# COMPACT_ATOMS: atom_id res chain seq x y z
N MET A 1 -3.60 59.49 38.33
CA MET A 1 -3.60 58.62 39.53
C MET A 1 -4.89 57.83 39.44
N GLU A 2 -4.95 56.52 39.31
CA GLU A 2 -3.97 55.42 39.36
C GLU A 2 -4.60 54.25 38.60
N HIS A 3 -3.75 53.51 37.89
CA HIS A 3 -3.78 52.05 37.64
C HIS A 3 -5.12 51.30 37.52
N ASP A 4 -5.36 50.72 36.34
CA ASP A 4 -5.59 49.27 36.21
C ASP A 4 -5.31 48.83 34.76
N GLU A 5 -4.09 48.32 34.54
CA GLU A 5 -3.71 47.53 33.37
C GLU A 5 -4.07 46.06 33.65
N GLU A 6 -5.16 45.56 33.09
CA GLU A 6 -5.33 44.12 32.89
C GLU A 6 -4.93 43.77 31.46
N GLN A 7 -3.63 43.54 31.27
CA GLN A 7 -3.11 42.83 30.10
C GLN A 7 -3.40 41.34 30.26
N GLU A 8 -4.49 40.85 29.69
CA GLU A 8 -4.71 39.41 29.53
C GLU A 8 -3.79 38.88 28.42
N HIS A 9 -2.56 38.56 28.81
CA HIS A 9 -1.53 38.01 27.95
C HIS A 9 -1.92 36.56 27.57
N GLY A 10 -2.65 36.42 26.47
CA GLY A 10 -2.97 35.13 25.86
C GLY A 10 -1.73 34.28 25.67
N HIS A 11 -1.55 33.31 26.56
CA HIS A 11 -0.50 32.30 26.56
C HIS A 11 -0.68 31.38 25.35
N VAL A 12 -0.09 31.77 24.22
CA VAL A 12 0.09 30.87 23.08
C VAL A 12 1.11 29.83 23.50
N LYS A 13 0.62 28.65 23.90
CA LYS A 13 1.46 27.47 24.11
C LYS A 13 2.22 27.19 22.82
N LYS A 14 3.51 27.54 22.80
CA LYS A 14 4.47 27.03 21.83
C LYS A 14 4.74 25.58 22.20
N GLU A 15 3.90 24.69 21.70
CA GLU A 15 4.11 23.25 21.77
C GLU A 15 4.95 22.84 20.54
N ASP A 16 6.22 22.59 20.81
CA ASP A 16 7.12 21.64 20.15
C ASP A 16 7.49 21.83 18.68
N SER A 17 8.30 22.88 18.42
CA SER A 17 9.23 22.89 17.29
C SER A 17 10.53 22.16 17.65
N ALA A 18 10.50 20.83 17.65
CA ALA A 18 11.70 20.01 17.78
C ALA A 18 11.61 18.73 16.93
N TRP A 19 11.29 18.84 15.63
CA TRP A 19 11.59 17.74 14.73
C TRP A 19 13.07 17.79 14.36
N LYS A 20 13.87 17.16 15.23
CA LYS A 20 15.25 16.79 14.94
C LYS A 20 15.28 16.10 13.58
N ASN A 21 16.08 16.68 12.68
CA ASN A 21 16.64 16.02 11.52
C ASN A 21 17.37 14.76 12.02
N SER A 22 16.65 13.65 12.06
CA SER A 22 17.16 12.33 12.43
C SER A 22 17.08 11.51 11.16
N GLY A 23 18.22 11.46 10.49
CA GLY A 23 18.39 10.81 9.20
C GLY A 23 17.78 9.41 9.17
N GLY A 24 17.28 9.04 7.99
CA GLY A 24 16.70 7.76 7.63
C GLY A 24 17.13 6.65 8.56
N SER A 25 16.35 6.45 9.61
CA SER A 25 16.58 5.42 10.61
C SER A 25 16.18 4.12 9.95
N LYS A 26 17.18 3.50 9.32
CA LYS A 26 17.33 2.07 9.09
C LYS A 26 16.18 1.31 9.75
N TYR A 27 15.15 0.98 8.97
CA TYR A 27 14.18 -0.06 9.33
C TYR A 27 14.89 -1.43 9.33
N LYS A 28 15.87 -1.57 10.21
CA LYS A 28 16.38 -2.84 10.71
C LYS A 28 15.48 -3.21 11.86
N ILE A 29 14.29 -3.72 11.56
CA ILE A 29 13.64 -4.68 12.44
C ILE A 29 14.51 -5.94 12.38
N LYS A 30 15.71 -5.89 12.95
CA LYS A 30 16.49 -7.09 13.26
C LYS A 30 15.86 -7.68 14.51
N LYS A 31 14.71 -8.33 14.32
CA LYS A 31 14.27 -9.37 15.26
C LYS A 31 15.46 -10.32 15.39
N LYS A 32 16.00 -10.48 16.60
CA LYS A 32 17.12 -11.38 16.88
C LYS A 32 16.62 -12.80 16.61
N ARG A 33 16.77 -13.27 15.37
CA ARG A 33 16.32 -14.60 14.95
C ARG A 33 17.23 -15.64 15.58
N SER A 34 16.63 -16.76 15.98
CA SER A 34 17.41 -17.90 16.44
C SER A 34 18.30 -18.41 15.29
N ARG A 35 19.44 -19.01 15.60
CA ARG A 35 20.29 -19.63 14.57
C ARG A 35 19.51 -20.69 13.77
N GLU A 36 18.59 -21.38 14.43
CA GLU A 36 17.73 -22.40 13.82
C GLU A 36 16.85 -21.83 12.70
N ASP A 37 16.26 -20.65 12.89
CA ASP A 37 15.40 -20.03 11.87
C ASP A 37 16.21 -19.62 10.63
N ALA A 38 17.42 -19.09 10.83
CA ALA A 38 18.32 -18.74 9.73
C ALA A 38 18.80 -19.98 8.95
N GLU A 39 19.00 -21.11 9.63
CA GLU A 39 19.35 -22.38 8.99
C GLU A 39 18.17 -22.98 8.21
N ARG A 40 16.94 -22.86 8.72
CA ARG A 40 15.71 -23.23 7.99
C ARG A 40 15.57 -22.38 6.72
N GLU A 41 15.73 -21.06 6.85
CA GLU A 41 15.69 -20.12 5.73
C GLU A 41 16.76 -20.39 4.66
N GLY A 42 17.96 -20.85 5.04
CA GLY A 42 19.01 -21.21 4.08
C GLY A 42 18.69 -22.44 3.22
N LYS A 43 17.72 -23.25 3.66
CA LYS A 43 17.24 -24.44 2.94
C LYS A 43 16.05 -24.12 2.05
N HIS A 44 15.30 -23.06 2.35
CA HIS A 44 14.14 -22.64 1.57
C HIS A 44 14.53 -22.10 0.19
N GLY A 45 13.63 -22.24 -0.76
CA GLY A 45 13.80 -21.72 -2.12
C GLY A 45 12.53 -21.04 -2.61
N ILE A 46 12.69 -19.96 -3.36
CA ILE A 46 11.57 -19.16 -3.83
C ILE A 46 11.43 -19.30 -5.34
N CYS A 47 10.19 -19.53 -5.75
CA CYS A 47 9.75 -19.53 -7.13
C CYS A 47 8.89 -18.29 -7.37
N TYR A 48 9.21 -17.60 -8.45
CA TYR A 48 8.44 -16.50 -9.01
C TYR A 48 7.53 -17.04 -10.11
N LEU A 49 6.24 -16.75 -10.02
CA LEU A 49 5.25 -17.05 -11.04
C LEU A 49 4.90 -15.75 -11.76
N SER A 50 5.20 -15.70 -13.05
CA SER A 50 5.06 -14.48 -13.85
C SER A 50 3.64 -14.25 -14.36
N ARG A 51 2.88 -15.33 -14.53
CA ARG A 51 1.52 -15.28 -15.05
C ARG A 51 0.73 -16.36 -14.35
N VAL A 52 -0.40 -15.96 -13.77
CA VAL A 52 -1.30 -16.88 -13.10
C VAL A 52 -2.69 -16.74 -13.70
N PRO A 53 -3.36 -17.85 -14.05
CA PRO A 53 -4.67 -17.81 -14.67
C PRO A 53 -5.73 -16.99 -13.92
N PRO A 54 -6.66 -16.34 -14.63
CA PRO A 54 -7.72 -15.56 -14.01
C PRO A 54 -8.65 -16.45 -13.19
N ARG A 55 -8.90 -16.08 -11.93
CA ARG A 55 -9.69 -16.83 -10.92
C ARG A 55 -8.94 -17.98 -10.24
N MET A 56 -7.63 -18.10 -10.43
CA MET A 56 -6.86 -19.06 -9.64
C MET A 56 -6.67 -18.53 -8.21
N ASP A 57 -6.92 -19.38 -7.21
CA ASP A 57 -6.71 -19.04 -5.79
C ASP A 57 -5.37 -19.58 -5.28
N PRO A 58 -4.72 -18.92 -4.28
CA PRO A 58 -3.53 -19.44 -3.60
C PRO A 58 -3.69 -20.86 -3.07
N SER A 59 -4.90 -21.21 -2.60
CA SER A 59 -5.22 -22.56 -2.13
C SER A 59 -5.16 -23.59 -3.26
N HIS A 60 -5.58 -23.21 -4.48
CA HIS A 60 -5.54 -24.09 -5.64
C HIS A 60 -4.10 -24.32 -6.10
N ILE A 61 -3.28 -23.25 -6.14
CA ILE A 61 -1.83 -23.38 -6.40
C ILE A 61 -1.18 -24.27 -5.36
N ARG A 62 -1.49 -24.06 -4.08
CA ARG A 62 -0.97 -24.89 -3.00
C ARG A 62 -1.32 -26.36 -3.23
N GLN A 63 -2.56 -26.66 -3.60
CA GLN A 63 -2.98 -28.03 -3.87
C GLN A 63 -2.21 -28.67 -5.02
N ILE A 64 -2.05 -27.96 -6.15
CA ILE A 64 -1.34 -28.49 -7.32
C ILE A 64 0.16 -28.62 -7.02
N LEU A 65 0.79 -27.58 -6.49
CA LEU A 65 2.24 -27.58 -6.25
C LEU A 65 2.65 -28.46 -5.06
N SER A 66 1.72 -28.74 -4.14
CA SER A 66 1.97 -29.64 -3.00
C SER A 66 2.30 -31.07 -3.43
N GLN A 67 1.97 -31.48 -4.66
CA GLN A 67 2.35 -32.80 -5.17
C GLN A 67 3.85 -32.91 -5.48
N TYR A 68 4.51 -31.79 -5.75
CA TYR A 68 5.95 -31.75 -6.05
C TYR A 68 6.79 -31.43 -4.81
N GLY A 69 6.23 -30.72 -3.83
CA GLY A 69 6.97 -30.30 -2.65
C GLY A 69 6.14 -29.65 -1.58
N GLU A 70 6.67 -29.64 -0.36
CA GLU A 70 6.08 -28.89 0.74
C GLU A 70 6.27 -27.38 0.53
N ILE A 71 5.15 -26.66 0.59
CA ILE A 71 5.08 -25.21 0.42
C ILE A 71 4.86 -24.57 1.78
N GLN A 72 5.68 -23.59 2.11
CA GLN A 72 5.57 -22.88 3.37
C GLN A 72 4.68 -21.65 3.19
N ARG A 73 5.14 -20.65 2.43
CA ARG A 73 4.46 -19.38 2.24
C ARG A 73 4.12 -19.15 0.76
N ILE A 74 2.97 -18.50 0.54
CA ILE A 74 2.53 -18.04 -0.77
C ILE A 74 2.13 -16.58 -0.61
N TYR A 75 2.66 -15.71 -1.45
CA TYR A 75 2.39 -14.28 -1.43
C TYR A 75 1.84 -13.89 -2.79
N LEU A 76 0.81 -13.09 -2.71
CA LEU A 76 0.02 -12.67 -3.82
C LEU A 76 -0.34 -11.22 -3.62
N VAL A 77 0.00 -10.42 -4.63
CA VAL A 77 -0.43 -9.03 -4.69
C VAL A 77 -1.95 -9.03 -4.89
N PRO A 78 -2.73 -8.47 -3.94
CA PRO A 78 -4.15 -8.30 -4.14
C PRO A 78 -4.40 -7.30 -5.26
N GLU A 79 -5.46 -7.55 -6.05
CA GLU A 79 -5.98 -6.57 -7.02
C GLU A 79 -6.32 -5.25 -6.30
N ASP A 80 -6.03 -4.12 -6.95
CA ASP A 80 -6.37 -2.79 -6.43
C ASP A 80 -7.89 -2.68 -6.21
N ASP A 81 -8.29 -2.09 -5.08
CA ASP A 81 -9.69 -1.89 -4.73
C ASP A 81 -10.42 -1.01 -5.77
N ALA A 82 -9.71 -0.10 -6.44
CA ALA A 82 -10.27 0.72 -7.52
C ALA A 82 -10.64 -0.13 -8.75
N VAL A 83 -9.72 -0.99 -9.22
CA VAL A 83 -9.95 -1.90 -10.36
C VAL A 83 -11.06 -2.90 -10.02
N LYS A 84 -11.04 -3.42 -8.80
CA LYS A 84 -12.09 -4.31 -8.29
C LYS A 84 -13.46 -3.61 -8.22
N ALA A 85 -13.51 -2.34 -7.84
CA ALA A 85 -14.75 -1.57 -7.82
C ALA A 85 -15.29 -1.34 -9.25
N GLN A 86 -14.43 -0.97 -10.19
CA GLN A 86 -14.77 -0.83 -11.61
C GLN A 86 -15.29 -2.14 -12.20
N ARG A 87 -14.61 -3.27 -11.92
CA ARG A 87 -15.01 -4.61 -12.36
C ARG A 87 -16.36 -5.06 -11.79
N LYS A 88 -16.65 -4.68 -10.54
CA LYS A 88 -17.97 -4.94 -9.92
C LYS A 88 -19.07 -4.10 -10.55
N GLN A 89 -18.78 -2.85 -10.91
CA GLN A 89 -19.72 -1.95 -11.56
C GLN A 89 -20.06 -2.41 -12.99
N SER A 90 -19.08 -2.95 -13.74
CA SER A 90 -19.27 -3.47 -15.09
C SER A 90 -19.91 -4.88 -15.15
N GLY A 91 -20.31 -5.46 -14.02
CA GLY A 91 -20.95 -6.78 -13.98
C GLY A 91 -19.99 -7.97 -14.09
N GLY A 92 -18.68 -7.73 -13.92
CA GLY A 92 -17.65 -8.77 -13.92
C GLY A 92 -17.69 -9.71 -12.70
N PHE A 93 -16.77 -10.68 -12.68
CA PHE A 93 -16.67 -11.69 -11.62
C PHE A 93 -16.63 -11.08 -10.20
N ARG A 94 -17.53 -11.50 -9.30
CA ARG A 94 -17.67 -10.87 -7.97
C ARG A 94 -16.71 -11.42 -6.91
N GLY A 95 -15.97 -12.49 -7.21
CA GLY A 95 -14.97 -13.07 -6.30
C GLY A 95 -13.72 -12.20 -6.14
N LYS A 96 -12.88 -12.56 -5.17
CA LYS A 96 -11.56 -11.95 -4.98
C LYS A 96 -10.74 -12.28 -6.23
N GLY A 97 -10.58 -11.28 -7.10
CA GLY A 97 -9.66 -11.38 -8.23
C GLY A 97 -8.26 -11.27 -7.67
N PHE A 98 -7.38 -12.11 -8.19
CA PHE A 98 -5.96 -11.96 -8.08
C PHE A 98 -5.47 -11.72 -9.49
N SER A 99 -4.52 -10.79 -9.64
CA SER A 99 -4.50 -9.92 -10.81
C SER A 99 -4.28 -10.65 -12.14
N GLU A 100 -5.36 -10.64 -12.94
CA GLU A 100 -5.38 -10.59 -14.40
C GLU A 100 -6.79 -10.06 -14.76
N GLY A 101 -6.94 -8.73 -14.81
CA GLY A 101 -8.24 -8.09 -15.02
C GLY A 101 -8.13 -6.63 -15.43
N ALA A 102 -8.04 -6.40 -16.74
CA ALA A 102 -8.14 -5.11 -17.44
C ALA A 102 -7.22 -4.00 -16.90
N VAL A 103 -6.01 -3.94 -17.46
CA VAL A 103 -5.13 -2.78 -17.34
C VAL A 103 -5.71 -1.65 -18.20
N ASP A 104 -6.32 -0.64 -17.57
CA ASP A 104 -6.53 0.66 -18.22
C ASP A 104 -5.16 1.30 -18.44
N VAL A 105 -4.82 1.56 -19.70
CA VAL A 105 -3.47 1.89 -20.18
C VAL A 105 -3.03 3.34 -19.88
N CYS A 106 -3.62 3.99 -18.88
CA CYS A 106 -3.35 5.39 -18.56
C CYS A 106 -3.02 5.59 -17.06
N ASN A 107 -1.91 5.00 -16.58
CA ASN A 107 -1.02 5.59 -15.58
C ASN A 107 0.16 4.65 -15.31
N MET A 108 1.22 4.81 -16.09
CA MET A 108 2.43 4.02 -15.94
C MET A 108 3.40 4.74 -15.00
N SER A 109 3.58 4.21 -13.78
CA SER A 109 4.80 4.45 -12.99
C SER A 109 5.03 3.32 -11.97
N VAL A 110 5.85 2.37 -12.43
CA VAL A 110 6.80 1.56 -11.64
C VAL A 110 6.20 0.52 -10.67
N MET A 111 6.10 -0.71 -11.19
CA MET A 111 6.03 -2.01 -10.46
C MET A 111 4.72 -2.38 -9.74
N ASP A 112 3.56 -2.17 -10.37
CA ASP A 112 2.36 -2.92 -10.01
C ASP A 112 2.43 -4.31 -10.68
N VAL A 113 3.24 -5.19 -10.08
CA VAL A 113 3.59 -6.51 -10.62
C VAL A 113 2.50 -7.55 -10.32
N ASP A 114 1.93 -8.11 -11.38
CA ASP A 114 1.11 -9.35 -11.42
C ASP A 114 1.91 -10.60 -11.04
N ALA A 115 2.67 -10.51 -9.97
CA ALA A 115 3.63 -11.49 -9.57
C ALA A 115 3.10 -12.32 -8.41
N TRP A 116 3.44 -13.60 -8.42
CA TRP A 116 3.13 -14.54 -7.36
C TRP A 116 4.44 -15.14 -6.88
N TRP A 117 4.59 -15.27 -5.57
CA TRP A 117 5.79 -15.82 -4.95
C TRP A 117 5.41 -17.04 -4.13
N VAL A 118 6.10 -18.14 -4.37
CA VAL A 118 5.91 -19.41 -3.68
C VAL A 118 7.22 -19.80 -3.03
N GLU A 119 7.20 -20.01 -1.72
CA GLU A 119 8.33 -20.51 -0.95
C GLU A 119 8.18 -22.01 -0.68
N PHE A 120 9.15 -22.77 -1.15
CA PHE A 120 9.29 -24.19 -0.86
C PHE A 120 10.22 -24.41 0.33
N THR A 121 9.94 -25.45 1.12
CA THR A 121 10.79 -25.84 2.25
C THR A 121 12.22 -26.16 1.81
N LYS A 122 12.41 -26.69 0.60
CA LYS A 122 13.72 -27.08 0.03
C LYS A 122 13.99 -26.38 -1.30
N LYS A 123 15.16 -25.73 -1.41
CA LYS A 123 15.61 -25.05 -2.64
C LYS A 123 15.87 -25.99 -3.82
N SER A 124 16.23 -27.24 -3.54
CA SER A 124 16.40 -28.25 -4.60
C SER A 124 15.07 -28.53 -5.29
N VAL A 125 14.00 -28.68 -4.51
CA VAL A 125 12.65 -28.88 -5.03
C VAL A 125 12.19 -27.65 -5.81
N ALA A 126 12.44 -26.43 -5.29
CA ALA A 126 12.11 -25.20 -6.01
C ALA A 126 12.77 -25.12 -7.40
N LYS A 127 14.04 -25.56 -7.52
CA LYS A 127 14.75 -25.62 -8.80
C LYS A 127 14.15 -26.66 -9.74
N GLU A 128 13.89 -27.85 -9.23
CA GLU A 128 13.32 -28.95 -10.01
C GLU A 128 11.93 -28.62 -10.53
N VAL A 129 11.07 -28.08 -9.66
CA VAL A 129 9.72 -27.59 -10.00
C VAL A 129 9.81 -26.51 -11.08
N ALA A 130 10.72 -25.54 -10.93
CA ALA A 130 10.89 -24.51 -11.94
C ALA A 130 11.37 -25.07 -13.29
N SER A 131 12.26 -26.06 -13.31
CA SER A 131 12.69 -26.69 -14.56
C SER A 131 11.64 -27.61 -15.19
N MET A 132 10.85 -28.29 -14.37
CA MET A 132 9.88 -29.31 -14.80
C MET A 132 8.58 -28.69 -15.25
N LEU A 133 8.05 -27.71 -14.51
CA LEU A 133 6.75 -27.12 -14.80
C LEU A 133 6.83 -25.92 -15.73
N ASN A 134 7.97 -25.24 -15.84
CA ASN A 134 8.04 -24.06 -16.70
C ASN A 134 7.85 -24.44 -18.18
N GLY A 135 6.78 -23.94 -18.80
CA GLY A 135 6.38 -24.27 -20.17
C GLY A 135 5.39 -25.43 -20.28
N GLU A 136 5.07 -26.11 -19.17
CA GLU A 136 4.07 -27.17 -19.14
C GLU A 136 2.65 -26.62 -18.94
N GLN A 137 1.66 -27.37 -19.43
CA GLN A 137 0.26 -27.05 -19.18
C GLN A 137 -0.10 -27.29 -17.71
N ILE A 138 -0.95 -26.45 -17.14
CA ILE A 138 -1.44 -26.63 -15.77
C ILE A 138 -2.26 -27.92 -15.66
N GLY A 139 -3.02 -28.23 -16.71
CA GLY A 139 -3.77 -29.48 -16.85
C GLY A 139 -4.95 -29.58 -15.88
N GLY A 140 -5.18 -30.79 -15.37
CA GLY A 140 -6.34 -31.12 -14.54
C GLY A 140 -7.57 -31.56 -15.36
N LYS A 141 -8.78 -31.20 -14.90
CA LYS A 141 -10.02 -31.56 -15.61
C LYS A 141 -10.14 -30.76 -16.90
N ARG A 142 -10.42 -31.39 -18.04
CA ARG A 142 -10.60 -30.71 -19.35
C ARG A 142 -11.62 -29.56 -19.38
N ARG A 143 -12.60 -29.58 -18.47
CA ARG A 143 -13.62 -28.52 -18.31
C ARG A 143 -13.21 -27.42 -17.33
N SER A 144 -12.04 -27.52 -16.71
CA SER A 144 -11.54 -26.47 -15.82
C SER A 144 -11.15 -25.25 -16.65
N ALA A 145 -11.24 -24.08 -16.05
CA ALA A 145 -10.85 -22.83 -16.68
C ALA A 145 -9.36 -22.76 -17.00
N PHE A 146 -8.55 -23.53 -16.29
CA PHE A 146 -7.09 -23.44 -16.25
C PHE A 146 -6.39 -24.51 -17.09
N PHE A 147 -7.16 -25.40 -17.73
CA PHE A 147 -6.61 -26.61 -18.37
C PHE A 147 -5.57 -26.27 -19.46
N TYR A 148 -5.86 -25.26 -20.27
CA TYR A 148 -5.03 -24.85 -21.40
C TYR A 148 -3.95 -23.83 -21.04
N ASP A 149 -3.96 -23.33 -19.81
CA ASP A 149 -2.96 -22.35 -19.38
C ASP A 149 -1.61 -23.02 -19.17
N ILE A 150 -0.55 -22.23 -19.38
CA ILE A 150 0.83 -22.67 -19.30
C ILE A 150 1.47 -22.08 -18.03
N TRP A 151 2.20 -22.91 -17.31
CA TRP A 151 3.01 -22.48 -16.18
C TRP A 151 4.19 -21.62 -16.63
N ASN A 152 4.33 -20.44 -16.02
CA ASN A 152 5.51 -19.58 -16.17
C ASN A 152 6.16 -19.39 -14.79
N ILE A 153 7.13 -20.27 -14.49
CA ILE A 153 7.75 -20.38 -13.17
C ILE A 153 9.26 -20.16 -13.31
N LYS A 154 9.81 -19.28 -12.47
CA LYS A 154 11.25 -19.01 -12.40
C LYS A 154 11.76 -19.22 -10.98
N TYR A 155 12.80 -20.03 -10.83
CA TYR A 155 13.51 -20.13 -9.56
C TYR A 155 14.41 -18.91 -9.37
N LEU A 156 14.31 -18.25 -8.22
CA LEU A 156 15.14 -17.11 -7.87
C LEU A 156 16.29 -17.54 -6.97
N SER A 157 17.49 -17.59 -7.54
CA SER A 157 18.69 -17.88 -6.76
C SER A 157 19.06 -16.70 -5.85
N LYS A 158 19.57 -16.98 -4.64
CA LYS A 158 20.03 -15.97 -3.67
C LYS A 158 18.95 -15.00 -3.16
N PHE A 159 17.69 -15.24 -3.50
CA PHE A 159 16.56 -14.41 -3.07
C PHE A 159 15.89 -15.03 -1.85
N LYS A 160 15.57 -14.22 -0.83
CA LYS A 160 14.89 -14.67 0.39
C LYS A 160 13.54 -14.01 0.56
N TRP A 161 12.68 -14.65 1.34
CA TRP A 161 11.32 -14.18 1.57
C TRP A 161 11.30 -12.85 2.32
N ASP A 162 12.26 -12.63 3.20
CA ASP A 162 12.38 -11.40 3.96
C ASP A 162 12.75 -10.21 3.10
N ASP A 163 13.50 -10.43 2.02
CA ASP A 163 13.84 -9.37 1.07
C ASP A 163 12.55 -8.92 0.35
N LEU A 164 11.69 -9.88 -0.05
CA LEU A 164 10.38 -9.60 -0.63
C LEU A 164 9.50 -8.79 0.33
N VAL A 165 9.31 -9.29 1.56
CA VAL A 165 8.44 -8.63 2.55
C VAL A 165 9.01 -7.28 2.96
N GLY A 166 10.33 -7.18 3.09
CA GLY A 166 11.04 -5.95 3.39
C GLY A 166 10.83 -4.89 2.32
N GLU A 167 11.02 -5.24 1.05
CA GLU A 167 10.80 -4.31 -0.07
C GLU A 167 9.35 -3.86 -0.18
N VAL A 168 8.39 -4.79 -0.04
CA VAL A 168 6.95 -4.47 -0.05
C VAL A 168 6.59 -3.53 1.11
N ALA A 169 7.12 -3.77 2.31
CA ALA A 169 6.87 -2.93 3.47
C ALA A 169 7.45 -1.52 3.29
N ILE A 170 8.66 -1.40 2.73
CA ILE A 170 9.31 -0.12 2.43
C ILE A 170 8.47 0.67 1.42
N LYS A 171 8.12 0.07 0.28
CA LYS A 171 7.30 0.74 -0.75
C LYS A 171 5.95 1.17 -0.21
N LYS A 172 5.32 0.34 0.63
CA LYS A 172 4.06 0.69 1.30
C LYS A 172 4.24 1.88 2.26
N HIS A 173 5.32 1.90 3.03
CA HIS A 173 5.61 2.99 3.95
C HIS A 173 5.85 4.30 3.19
N GLU A 174 6.67 4.29 2.15
CA GLU A 174 6.92 5.47 1.30
C GLU A 174 5.64 6.01 0.67
N ARG A 175 4.74 5.12 0.22
CA ARG A 175 3.43 5.51 -0.32
C ARG A 175 2.56 6.18 0.73
N GLU A 176 2.51 5.60 1.94
CA GLU A 176 1.76 6.14 3.06
C GLU A 176 2.32 7.50 3.50
N GLU A 177 3.64 7.64 3.61
CA GLU A 177 4.28 8.91 3.97
C GLU A 177 3.95 10.01 2.96
N LYS A 178 4.06 9.73 1.66
CA LYS A 178 3.67 10.68 0.60
C LYS A 178 2.20 11.05 0.67
N PHE A 179 1.33 10.08 0.92
CA PHE A 179 -0.11 10.30 1.07
C PHE A 179 -0.44 11.20 2.27
N GLN A 180 0.18 10.94 3.43
CA GLN A 180 0.01 11.75 4.63
C GLN A 180 0.54 13.17 4.46
N LEU A 181 1.68 13.33 3.77
CA LEU A 181 2.21 14.65 3.44
C LEU A 181 1.22 15.44 2.57
N ALA A 182 0.67 14.82 1.53
CA ALA A 182 -0.33 15.44 0.67
C ALA A 182 -1.60 15.84 1.45
N ILE A 183 -2.11 14.96 2.32
CA ILE A 183 -3.23 15.27 3.21
C ILE A 183 -2.89 16.46 4.12
N SER A 184 -1.71 16.46 4.75
CA SER A 184 -1.31 17.51 5.68
C SER A 184 -1.21 18.88 4.99
N ALA A 185 -0.73 18.93 3.74
CA ALA A 185 -0.69 20.13 2.93
C ALA A 185 -2.11 20.63 2.60
N ALA A 186 -2.99 19.74 2.13
CA ALA A 186 -4.38 20.08 1.82
C ALA A 186 -5.16 20.54 3.06
N LYS A 187 -4.92 19.94 4.24
CA LYS A 187 -5.50 20.39 5.51
C LYS A 187 -5.03 21.80 5.86
N ARG A 188 -3.72 22.06 5.76
CA ARG A 188 -3.14 23.39 6.04
C ARG A 188 -3.71 24.46 5.12
N GLU A 189 -3.84 24.17 3.82
CA GLU A 189 -4.46 25.08 2.86
C GLU A 189 -5.92 25.37 3.22
N ARG A 190 -6.71 24.33 3.48
CA ARG A 190 -8.12 24.46 3.88
C ARG A 190 -8.28 25.29 5.16
N ASP A 191 -7.49 25.01 6.19
CA ASP A 191 -7.56 25.74 7.45
C ASP A 191 -7.14 27.22 7.28
N PHE A 192 -6.16 27.49 6.41
CA PHE A 192 -5.80 28.85 6.03
C PHE A 192 -6.97 29.59 5.37
N TYR A 193 -7.66 28.97 4.40
CA TYR A 193 -8.83 29.59 3.76
C TYR A 193 -9.97 29.87 4.75
N LEU A 194 -10.27 28.94 5.66
CA LEU A 194 -11.29 29.12 6.69
C LEU A 194 -10.97 30.32 7.59
N SER A 195 -9.72 30.44 8.04
CA SER A 195 -9.29 31.58 8.88
C SER A 195 -9.46 32.93 8.17
N LYS A 196 -9.19 33.00 6.86
CA LYS A 196 -9.35 34.23 6.06
C LYS A 196 -10.81 34.59 5.84
N LEU A 197 -11.67 33.59 5.66
CA LEU A 197 -13.12 33.80 5.57
C LEU A 197 -13.70 34.33 6.88
N GLU A 198 -13.28 33.79 8.02
CA GLU A 198 -13.69 34.27 9.35
C GLU A 198 -13.24 35.71 9.59
N GLN A 199 -11.97 36.04 9.29
CA GLN A 199 -11.45 37.41 9.36
C GLN A 199 -12.29 38.37 8.49
N SER A 200 -12.63 37.99 7.26
CA SER A 200 -13.46 38.81 6.38
C SER A 200 -14.87 39.04 6.94
N LYS A 201 -15.52 37.99 7.47
CA LYS A 201 -16.84 38.11 8.11
C LYS A 201 -16.81 39.02 9.34
N ALA A 202 -15.78 38.90 10.17
CA ALA A 202 -15.59 39.77 11.33
C ALA A 202 -15.44 41.24 10.92
N LEU A 203 -14.59 41.53 9.92
CA LEU A 203 -14.39 42.88 9.39
C LEU A 203 -15.67 43.47 8.78
N ARG A 204 -16.45 42.67 8.03
CA ARG A 204 -17.76 43.10 7.50
C ARG A 204 -18.73 43.45 8.62
N SER A 205 -18.84 42.60 9.63
CA SER A 205 -19.72 42.83 10.79
C SER A 205 -19.35 44.12 11.55
N ILE A 206 -18.06 44.42 11.66
CA ILE A 206 -17.57 45.67 12.27
C ILE A 206 -17.93 46.87 11.37
N LYS A 207 -17.72 46.76 10.06
CA LYS A 207 -18.04 47.84 9.11
C LYS A 207 -19.53 48.17 9.13
N GLU A 208 -20.40 47.15 9.07
CA GLU A 208 -21.86 47.34 9.14
C GLU A 208 -22.30 48.03 10.43
N LYS A 209 -21.70 47.70 11.58
CA LYS A 209 -21.97 48.39 12.86
C LYS A 209 -21.56 49.86 12.81
N LYS A 210 -20.38 50.16 12.24
CA LYS A 210 -19.89 51.54 12.07
C LYS A 210 -20.78 52.35 11.14
N ASP A 211 -21.16 51.77 10.00
CA ASP A 211 -22.02 52.43 9.01
C ASP A 211 -23.41 52.75 9.60
N LYS A 212 -24.01 51.81 10.36
CA LYS A 212 -25.29 52.04 11.07
C LYS A 212 -25.19 53.11 12.16
N ALA A 213 -24.07 53.18 12.88
CA ALA A 213 -23.85 54.21 13.91
C ALA A 213 -23.62 55.62 13.31
N CYS A 214 -23.20 55.69 12.05
CA CYS A 214 -22.92 56.95 11.35
C CYS A 214 -24.11 57.46 10.51
N LEU A 215 -25.20 56.70 10.40
CA LEU A 215 -26.42 57.19 9.74
C LEU A 215 -27.06 58.30 10.60
N PRO A 216 -27.26 59.51 10.04
CA PRO A 216 -27.91 60.59 10.78
C PRO A 216 -29.36 60.19 11.09
N LEU A 217 -29.77 60.37 12.35
CA LEU A 217 -31.18 60.28 12.74
C LEU A 217 -31.96 61.28 11.88
N SER A 218 -32.70 60.77 10.89
CA SER A 218 -33.68 61.56 10.16
C SER A 218 -34.87 61.76 11.09
N LEU A 219 -35.01 63.01 11.57
CA LEU A 219 -36.21 63.56 12.20
C LEU A 219 -37.05 64.27 11.13
#